data_AF-A0A7W1AKJ0-F1
#
_entry.id   AF-A0A7W1AKJ0-F1
#
_cell.length_a   1.000
_cell.length_b   1.000
_cell.length_c   1.000
_cell.angle_alpha   90.00
_cell.angle_beta   90.00
_cell.angle_gamma   90.00
#
_symmetry.space_group_name_H-M   'P 1'
#
loop_
_entity.id
_entity.type
_entity.pdbx_description
1 polymer ?
#
loop_
_entity_poly.entity_id
_entity_poly.type
_entity_poly.pdbx_seq_one_letter_code
_entity_poly.pdbx_strand_id
1 'polypeptide(L)'
;MFRLLFVLAIGVSGCTDDVLQETDEVEATDDKADSSTELRVRVADTTLWMDKALVRRGDDIVLSGRTSRSITDGQAFIFDDIYGDFAQKSARTFEVTWPVSTARGVVDGVNLFTGLSLGSRHLTARVVVRPRLVSVTGALTLTSEITPVIVAGRIVYRVKGRSTKTLTAVSASAGMARLVDATHFEVDLDFDQVTQTSPLVVDATSATGTLSARGSLGMFVRYFGATTGDVEEVFPSPTCTAERHS
;
A
#
# COMPACT_ATOMS: atom_id res chain seq x y z
N MET A 1 28.46 -62.03 40.15
CA MET A 1 27.30 -61.49 40.90
C MET A 1 26.64 -60.44 40.02
N PHE A 2 25.33 -60.52 39.84
CA PHE A 2 24.60 -60.15 38.62
C PHE A 2 24.23 -58.66 38.51
N ARG A 3 24.18 -58.20 37.25
CA ARG A 3 23.73 -56.91 36.67
C ARG A 3 22.55 -56.22 37.40
N LEU A 4 22.63 -54.90 37.56
CA LEU A 4 21.48 -54.04 37.85
C LEU A 4 21.16 -53.11 36.65
N LEU A 5 19.87 -53.08 36.33
CA LEU A 5 19.22 -52.47 35.16
C LEU A 5 19.38 -50.95 35.08
N PHE A 6 19.75 -50.45 33.89
CA PHE A 6 19.51 -49.08 33.45
C PHE A 6 18.08 -49.01 32.87
N VAL A 7 17.16 -48.32 33.54
CA VAL A 7 15.83 -48.01 32.99
C VAL A 7 15.99 -46.78 32.09
N LEU A 8 16.03 -47.01 30.79
CA LEU A 8 16.02 -45.98 29.76
C LEU A 8 14.57 -45.48 29.62
N ALA A 9 14.30 -44.25 30.10
CA ALA A 9 13.04 -43.57 29.85
C ALA A 9 12.96 -43.21 28.36
N ILE A 10 12.08 -43.89 27.63
CA ILE A 10 11.74 -43.56 26.25
C ILE A 10 10.90 -42.28 26.30
N GLY A 11 11.55 -41.14 26.04
CA GLY A 11 10.86 -39.89 25.76
C GLY A 11 10.04 -40.08 24.48
N VAL A 12 8.72 -40.05 24.61
CA VAL A 12 7.82 -39.94 23.46
C VAL A 12 8.02 -38.53 22.92
N SER A 13 8.82 -38.39 21.87
CA SER A 13 8.84 -37.17 21.07
C SER A 13 7.47 -37.04 20.40
N GLY A 14 6.59 -36.23 21.00
CA GLY A 14 5.41 -35.75 20.30
C GLY A 14 5.90 -35.04 19.05
N CYS A 15 5.55 -35.56 17.87
CA CYS A 15 5.60 -34.78 16.65
C CYS A 15 4.69 -33.58 16.88
N THR A 16 5.27 -32.40 17.05
CA THR A 16 4.53 -31.17 16.88
C THR A 16 4.16 -31.14 15.41
N ASP A 17 2.88 -31.29 15.10
CA ASP A 17 2.36 -30.93 13.79
C ASP A 17 2.72 -29.45 13.60
N ASP A 18 3.78 -29.18 12.84
CA ASP A 18 4.08 -27.87 12.31
C ASP A 18 2.84 -27.48 11.50
N VAL A 19 1.98 -26.65 12.09
CA VAL A 19 0.88 -26.03 11.35
C VAL A 19 1.57 -25.13 10.33
N LEU A 20 1.75 -25.65 9.11
CA LEU A 20 2.40 -24.94 8.04
C LEU A 20 1.68 -23.60 7.84
N GLN A 21 2.39 -22.51 8.12
CA GLN A 21 1.89 -21.17 7.87
C GLN A 21 1.79 -20.97 6.36
N GLU A 22 0.59 -20.72 5.87
CA GLU A 22 0.37 -20.41 4.47
C GLU A 22 0.43 -18.89 4.26
N THR A 23 1.06 -18.47 3.17
CA THR A 23 1.22 -17.08 2.77
C THR A 23 1.21 -16.95 1.26
N ASP A 24 0.63 -15.86 0.76
CA ASP A 24 0.64 -15.48 -0.65
C ASP A 24 0.67 -13.95 -0.75
N GLU A 25 1.40 -13.41 -1.73
CA GLU A 25 1.57 -11.97 -1.94
C GLU A 25 1.70 -11.64 -3.43
N VAL A 26 1.06 -10.55 -3.83
CA VAL A 26 1.15 -9.96 -5.16
C VAL A 26 1.52 -8.48 -5.09
N GLU A 27 2.38 -8.06 -6.01
CA GLU A 27 2.69 -6.66 -6.26
C GLU A 27 1.88 -6.15 -7.45
N ALA A 28 1.24 -4.99 -7.32
CA ALA A 28 0.57 -4.34 -8.42
C ALA A 28 1.62 -3.77 -9.39
N THR A 29 1.75 -4.39 -10.58
CA THR A 29 2.61 -3.90 -11.65
C THR A 29 1.89 -2.88 -12.54
N ASP A 30 2.66 -2.02 -13.19
CA ASP A 30 2.19 -0.98 -14.13
C ASP A 30 1.89 -1.52 -15.54
N ASP A 31 1.78 -2.83 -15.69
CA ASP A 31 1.64 -3.45 -16.99
C ASP A 31 0.27 -3.12 -17.59
N LYS A 32 0.31 -2.48 -18.77
CA LYS A 32 -0.85 -2.13 -19.61
C LYS A 32 -1.75 -3.33 -19.98
N ALA A 33 -1.39 -4.55 -19.58
CA ALA A 33 -2.08 -5.79 -19.94
C ALA A 33 -3.02 -6.33 -18.85
N ASP A 34 -2.92 -5.88 -17.60
CA ASP A 34 -3.75 -6.44 -16.53
C ASP A 34 -5.00 -5.57 -16.26
N SER A 35 -6.01 -5.76 -17.13
CA SER A 35 -7.32 -5.09 -17.06
C SER A 35 -8.13 -5.40 -15.79
N SER A 36 -7.65 -6.29 -14.93
CA SER A 36 -8.29 -6.58 -13.65
C SER A 36 -8.25 -5.34 -12.75
N THR A 37 -9.41 -4.92 -12.27
CA THR A 37 -9.55 -3.87 -11.25
C THR A 37 -9.24 -4.37 -9.84
N GLU A 38 -9.09 -5.68 -9.67
CA GLU A 38 -8.81 -6.33 -8.39
C GLU A 38 -7.44 -7.03 -8.40
N LEU A 39 -6.78 -7.04 -7.25
CA LEU A 39 -5.69 -7.95 -6.92
C LEU A 39 -6.26 -9.22 -6.29
N ARG A 40 -5.55 -10.34 -6.43
CA ARG A 40 -6.00 -11.64 -5.95
C ARG A 40 -4.86 -12.38 -5.27
N VAL A 41 -5.12 -12.93 -4.09
CA VAL A 41 -4.24 -13.89 -3.41
C VAL A 41 -5.04 -15.12 -2.98
N ARG A 42 -4.36 -16.25 -2.82
CA ARG A 42 -4.95 -17.49 -2.32
C ARG A 42 -4.11 -18.05 -1.18
N VAL A 43 -4.75 -18.22 -0.04
CA VAL A 43 -4.13 -18.79 1.17
C VAL A 43 -5.06 -19.87 1.71
N ALA A 44 -4.50 -21.04 1.99
CA ALA A 44 -5.24 -22.26 2.29
C ALA A 44 -6.30 -22.54 1.21
N ASP A 45 -7.54 -22.74 1.64
CA ASP A 45 -8.69 -23.00 0.79
C ASP A 45 -9.57 -21.75 0.62
N THR A 46 -8.98 -20.57 0.75
CA THR A 46 -9.64 -19.27 0.60
C THR A 46 -8.92 -18.42 -0.44
N THR A 47 -9.69 -17.82 -1.34
CA THR A 47 -9.21 -16.76 -2.22
C THR A 47 -9.71 -15.42 -1.71
N LEU A 48 -8.83 -14.43 -1.69
CA LEU A 48 -9.15 -13.05 -1.38
C LEU A 48 -8.95 -12.20 -2.63
N TRP A 49 -9.83 -11.22 -2.80
CA TRP A 49 -9.72 -10.18 -3.79
C TRP A 49 -9.80 -8.83 -3.12
N MET A 50 -9.02 -7.88 -3.63
CA MET A 50 -8.96 -6.52 -3.13
C MET A 50 -8.98 -5.55 -4.30
N ASP A 51 -9.77 -4.49 -4.23
CA ASP A 51 -9.74 -3.43 -5.25
C ASP A 51 -8.33 -2.82 -5.35
N LYS A 52 -7.83 -2.62 -6.57
CA LYS A 52 -6.54 -1.97 -6.82
C LYS A 52 -6.54 -0.50 -6.41
N ALA A 53 -7.68 0.18 -6.53
CA ALA A 53 -7.83 1.60 -6.26
C ALA A 53 -8.71 1.82 -5.03
N LEU A 54 -8.29 2.72 -4.14
CA LEU A 54 -9.12 3.18 -3.05
C LEU A 54 -10.00 4.32 -3.56
N VAL A 55 -11.24 4.38 -3.06
CA VAL A 55 -12.23 5.37 -3.46
C VAL A 55 -12.44 6.37 -2.34
N ARG A 56 -12.50 7.66 -2.68
CA ARG A 56 -12.95 8.69 -1.75
C ARG A 56 -14.48 8.77 -1.73
N ARG A 57 -15.08 8.59 -0.56
CA ARG A 57 -16.54 8.70 -0.34
C ARG A 57 -16.79 9.77 0.72
N GLY A 58 -16.99 11.00 0.28
CA GLY A 58 -17.05 12.15 1.19
C GLY A 58 -15.69 12.36 1.88
N ASP A 59 -15.70 12.29 3.21
CA ASP A 59 -14.50 12.40 4.05
C ASP A 59 -13.85 11.06 4.38
N ASP A 60 -14.33 9.96 3.78
CA ASP A 60 -13.75 8.64 3.97
C ASP A 60 -12.93 8.19 2.75
N ILE A 61 -11.85 7.47 3.04
CA ILE A 61 -11.08 6.67 2.09
C ILE A 61 -11.53 5.22 2.27
N VAL A 62 -11.96 4.59 1.19
CA VAL A 62 -12.60 3.27 1.20
C VAL A 62 -11.77 2.28 0.41
N LEU A 63 -11.45 1.15 1.03
CA LEU A 63 -10.89 -0.03 0.38
C LEU A 63 -11.91 -1.16 0.43
N SER A 64 -12.26 -1.72 -0.73
CA SER A 64 -13.21 -2.84 -0.81
C SER A 64 -12.48 -4.15 -1.04
N GLY A 65 -12.93 -5.18 -0.35
CA GLY A 65 -12.43 -6.54 -0.51
C GLY A 65 -13.55 -7.57 -0.54
N ARG A 66 -13.21 -8.76 -1.03
CA ARG A 66 -14.11 -9.91 -1.02
C ARG A 66 -13.36 -11.22 -0.87
N THR A 67 -14.07 -12.24 -0.45
CA THR A 67 -13.51 -13.55 -0.11
C THR A 67 -14.31 -14.68 -0.76
N SER A 68 -13.71 -15.86 -0.93
CA SER A 68 -14.40 -17.01 -1.51
C SER A 68 -15.30 -17.75 -0.50
N ARG A 69 -15.22 -17.37 0.78
CA ARG A 69 -15.92 -17.96 1.92
C ARG A 69 -16.71 -16.92 2.69
N SER A 70 -17.69 -17.34 3.47
CA SER A 70 -18.47 -16.39 4.25
C SER A 70 -17.65 -15.80 5.40
N ILE A 71 -17.70 -14.48 5.53
CA ILE A 71 -17.14 -13.70 6.63
C ILE A 71 -18.12 -13.74 7.80
N THR A 72 -17.59 -14.00 8.99
CA THR A 72 -18.35 -13.99 10.24
C THR A 72 -17.93 -12.84 11.15
N ASP A 73 -16.70 -12.36 11.00
CA ASP A 73 -16.16 -11.22 11.74
C ASP A 73 -14.92 -10.65 11.02
N GLY A 74 -14.51 -9.43 11.37
CA GLY A 74 -13.27 -8.85 10.90
C GLY A 74 -12.88 -7.55 11.60
N GLN A 75 -11.60 -7.19 11.47
CA GLN A 75 -11.03 -6.01 12.11
C GLN A 75 -9.87 -5.46 11.28
N ALA A 76 -9.79 -4.13 11.16
CA ALA A 76 -8.68 -3.44 10.51
C ALA A 76 -7.71 -2.88 11.55
N PHE A 77 -6.41 -3.05 11.31
CA PHE A 77 -5.37 -2.68 12.27
C PHE A 77 -4.02 -2.40 11.61
N ILE A 78 -3.14 -1.73 12.35
CA ILE A 78 -1.71 -1.60 12.06
C ILE A 78 -0.99 -2.15 13.29
N PHE A 79 -0.20 -3.22 13.11
CA PHE A 79 0.40 -3.97 14.22
C PHE A 79 -0.64 -4.45 15.25
N ASP A 80 -0.68 -3.88 16.44
CA ASP A 80 -1.62 -4.18 17.51
C ASP A 80 -2.71 -3.12 17.68
N ASP A 81 -2.59 -1.98 16.98
CA ASP A 81 -3.52 -0.85 17.10
C ASP A 81 -4.66 -0.92 16.07
N ILE A 82 -5.89 -0.74 16.56
CA ILE A 82 -7.07 -0.64 15.70
C ILE A 82 -6.93 0.58 14.79
N TYR A 83 -6.99 0.34 13.48
CA TYR A 83 -6.76 1.38 12.49
C TYR A 83 -7.63 1.18 11.25
N GLY A 84 -8.68 1.98 11.18
CA GLY A 84 -9.75 1.86 10.18
C GLY A 84 -10.99 1.20 10.75
N ASP A 85 -12.12 1.47 10.12
CA ASP A 85 -13.40 0.86 10.45
C ASP A 85 -13.69 -0.28 9.47
N PHE A 86 -13.88 -1.49 10.02
CA PHE A 86 -14.22 -2.67 9.24
C PHE A 86 -15.73 -2.83 9.15
N ALA A 87 -16.24 -2.95 7.93
CA ALA A 87 -17.66 -3.17 7.70
C ALA A 87 -17.89 -4.36 6.76
N GLN A 88 -18.49 -5.43 7.28
CA GLN A 88 -19.01 -6.50 6.45
C GLN A 88 -20.21 -5.99 5.64
N LYS A 89 -20.12 -6.01 4.30
CA LYS A 89 -21.18 -5.53 3.40
C LYS A 89 -22.11 -6.63 2.92
N SER A 90 -21.61 -7.85 2.84
CA SER A 90 -22.41 -9.04 2.55
C SER A 90 -21.73 -10.26 3.17
N ALA A 91 -22.30 -11.46 2.96
CA ALA A 91 -21.67 -12.69 3.41
C ALA A 91 -20.21 -12.81 2.96
N ARG A 92 -19.79 -12.24 1.82
CA ARG A 92 -18.45 -12.45 1.25
C ARG A 92 -17.73 -11.17 0.83
N THR A 93 -18.25 -10.01 1.20
CA THR A 93 -17.68 -8.71 0.84
C THR A 93 -17.57 -7.83 2.07
N PHE A 94 -16.53 -7.01 2.11
CA PHE A 94 -16.26 -6.09 3.19
C PHE A 94 -15.66 -4.79 2.65
N GLU A 95 -15.71 -3.75 3.46
CA GLU A 95 -14.94 -2.54 3.26
C GLU A 95 -14.10 -2.26 4.51
N VAL A 96 -12.96 -1.63 4.31
CA VAL A 96 -12.24 -0.91 5.37
C VAL A 96 -12.26 0.57 5.02
N THR A 97 -12.65 1.39 5.98
CA THR A 97 -12.77 2.84 5.80
C THR A 97 -11.91 3.61 6.77
N TRP A 98 -11.27 4.68 6.28
CA TRP A 98 -10.50 5.61 7.10
C TRP A 98 -10.98 7.04 6.86
N PRO A 99 -11.35 7.79 7.91
CA PRO A 99 -11.53 9.22 7.78
C PRO A 99 -10.26 9.87 7.26
N VAL A 100 -10.37 10.79 6.30
CA VAL A 100 -9.22 11.48 5.71
C VAL A 100 -8.36 12.14 6.79
N SER A 101 -8.97 12.68 7.86
CA SER A 101 -8.26 13.29 8.99
C SER A 101 -7.29 12.35 9.73
N THR A 102 -7.48 11.03 9.64
CA THR A 102 -6.65 10.02 10.31
C THR A 102 -5.95 9.07 9.33
N ALA A 103 -6.23 9.16 8.03
CA ALA A 103 -5.75 8.23 7.00
C ALA A 103 -4.28 8.41 6.57
N ARG A 104 -3.46 9.14 7.35
CA ARG A 104 -2.05 9.36 7.03
C ARG A 104 -1.25 8.06 6.87
N GLY A 105 -1.48 7.09 7.76
CA GLY A 105 -0.85 5.77 7.67
C GLY A 105 -1.12 5.06 6.35
N VAL A 106 -2.31 5.28 5.76
CA VAL A 106 -2.69 4.68 4.47
C VAL A 106 -1.75 5.12 3.35
N VAL A 107 -1.48 6.42 3.23
CA VAL A 107 -0.66 6.95 2.12
C VAL A 107 0.85 6.92 2.41
N ASP A 108 1.25 6.83 3.67
CA ASP A 108 2.63 6.60 4.08
C ASP A 108 3.10 5.18 3.72
N GLY A 109 2.17 4.32 3.29
CA GLY A 109 2.35 2.93 2.88
C GLY A 109 3.07 2.12 3.94
N VAL A 110 2.54 2.23 5.14
CA VAL A 110 2.70 1.24 6.20
C VAL A 110 1.97 -0.05 5.82
N ASN A 111 2.26 -1.13 6.53
CA ASN A 111 1.49 -2.37 6.41
C ASN A 111 0.12 -2.16 7.08
N LEU A 112 -0.94 -2.16 6.29
CA LEU A 112 -2.31 -2.16 6.79
C LEU A 112 -2.81 -3.60 6.81
N PHE A 113 -3.37 -4.03 7.92
CA PHE A 113 -3.86 -5.39 8.08
C PHE A 113 -5.37 -5.43 8.23
N THR A 114 -5.96 -6.54 7.77
CA THR A 114 -7.37 -6.85 8.01
C THR A 114 -7.49 -8.30 8.43
N GLY A 115 -7.74 -8.52 9.72
CA GLY A 115 -8.08 -9.83 10.26
C GLY A 115 -9.49 -10.21 9.83
N LEU A 116 -9.68 -11.45 9.39
CA LEU A 116 -10.95 -11.98 8.90
C LEU A 116 -11.22 -13.33 9.54
N SER A 117 -12.40 -13.48 10.12
CA SER A 117 -12.93 -14.75 10.61
C SER A 117 -13.88 -15.33 9.57
N LEU A 118 -13.66 -16.59 9.20
CA LEU A 118 -14.41 -17.32 8.17
C LEU A 118 -15.01 -18.61 8.75
N GLY A 119 -15.76 -18.49 9.84
CA GLY A 119 -16.19 -19.63 10.66
C GLY A 119 -15.06 -20.09 11.59
N SER A 120 -14.60 -21.33 11.44
CA SER A 120 -13.51 -21.89 12.27
C SER A 120 -12.10 -21.54 11.78
N ARG A 121 -11.99 -20.60 10.84
CA ARG A 121 -10.73 -20.23 10.17
C ARG A 121 -10.48 -18.75 10.38
N HIS A 122 -9.21 -18.41 10.52
CA HIS A 122 -8.75 -17.03 10.57
C HIS A 122 -7.71 -16.81 9.48
N LEU A 123 -7.74 -15.63 8.89
CA LEU A 123 -6.71 -15.15 7.98
C LEU A 123 -6.52 -13.67 8.19
N THR A 124 -5.35 -13.19 7.87
CA THR A 124 -5.05 -11.76 7.88
C THR A 124 -4.61 -11.34 6.50
N ALA A 125 -5.35 -10.40 5.90
CA ALA A 125 -4.92 -9.71 4.69
C ALA A 125 -3.95 -8.59 5.05
N ARG A 126 -2.96 -8.37 4.20
CA ARG A 126 -2.06 -7.22 4.22
C ARG A 126 -2.25 -6.41 2.96
N VAL A 127 -2.34 -5.10 3.10
CA VAL A 127 -2.25 -4.16 1.99
C VAL A 127 -1.24 -3.07 2.30
N VAL A 128 -0.48 -2.67 1.29
CA VAL A 128 0.34 -1.44 1.32
C VAL A 128 -0.17 -0.53 0.24
N VAL A 129 -0.57 0.68 0.62
CA VAL A 129 -1.12 1.65 -0.30
C VAL A 129 -0.07 2.70 -0.65
N ARG A 130 -0.05 3.14 -1.91
CA ARG A 130 0.77 4.25 -2.39
C ARG A 130 -0.08 5.25 -3.15
N PRO A 131 0.14 6.56 -2.95
CA PRO A 131 -0.44 7.56 -3.83
C PRO A 131 0.20 7.48 -5.22
N ARG A 132 -0.61 7.73 -6.26
CA ARG A 132 -0.19 7.63 -7.66
C ARG A 132 -0.84 8.70 -8.52
N LEU A 133 -0.12 9.13 -9.55
CA LEU A 133 -0.66 9.86 -10.69
C LEU A 133 -1.16 8.89 -11.74
N VAL A 134 -2.42 9.05 -12.15
CA VAL A 134 -3.03 8.32 -13.25
C VAL A 134 -3.48 9.27 -14.36
N SER A 135 -3.67 8.72 -15.56
CA SER A 135 -4.12 9.47 -16.73
C SER A 135 -3.24 10.69 -17.03
N VAL A 136 -1.92 10.56 -16.82
CA VAL A 136 -0.97 11.66 -17.07
C VAL A 136 -0.97 12.02 -18.55
N THR A 137 -1.17 13.29 -18.85
CA THR A 137 -1.16 13.85 -20.21
C THR A 137 -0.37 15.16 -20.23
N GLY A 138 0.19 15.51 -21.39
CA GLY A 138 0.92 16.76 -21.60
C GLY A 138 2.34 16.56 -22.12
N ALA A 139 3.11 17.66 -22.12
CA ALA A 139 4.46 17.71 -22.68
C ALA A 139 5.57 17.36 -21.68
N LEU A 140 5.27 17.33 -20.37
CA LEU A 140 6.18 16.88 -19.33
C LEU A 140 5.93 15.41 -19.02
N THR A 141 6.99 14.66 -18.69
CA THR A 141 6.86 13.31 -18.14
C THR A 141 6.80 13.41 -16.62
N LEU A 142 5.80 12.78 -16.00
CA LEU A 142 5.68 12.66 -14.55
C LEU A 142 5.81 11.19 -14.14
N THR A 143 6.43 10.94 -12.99
CA THR A 143 6.44 9.62 -12.34
C THR A 143 5.02 9.27 -11.88
N SER A 144 4.60 8.02 -12.13
CA SER A 144 3.26 7.54 -11.76
C SER A 144 3.17 7.25 -10.27
N GLU A 145 4.16 6.57 -9.69
CA GLU A 145 4.21 6.30 -8.25
C GLU A 145 4.76 7.51 -7.48
N ILE A 146 4.09 7.87 -6.38
CA ILE A 146 4.48 8.96 -5.50
C ILE A 146 5.04 8.36 -4.21
N THR A 147 6.32 8.63 -3.94
CA THR A 147 7.00 8.09 -2.77
C THR A 147 6.95 9.09 -1.61
N PRO A 148 6.59 8.67 -0.38
CA PRO A 148 6.76 9.50 0.80
C PRO A 148 8.26 9.67 1.11
N VAL A 149 8.70 10.91 1.35
CA VAL A 149 10.08 11.25 1.72
C VAL A 149 10.10 12.24 2.87
N ILE A 150 11.16 12.22 3.68
CA ILE A 150 11.31 13.16 4.80
C ILE A 150 12.07 14.38 4.32
N VAL A 151 11.46 15.56 4.42
CA VAL A 151 12.10 16.84 4.09
C VAL A 151 11.98 17.75 5.30
N ALA A 152 13.11 18.16 5.88
CA ALA A 152 13.14 19.04 7.05
C ALA A 152 12.23 18.54 8.21
N GLY A 153 12.25 17.22 8.46
CA GLY A 153 11.51 16.60 9.57
C GLY A 153 10.01 16.37 9.32
N ARG A 154 9.50 16.65 8.12
CA ARG A 154 8.11 16.33 7.72
C ARG A 154 8.06 15.35 6.56
N ILE A 155 7.04 14.50 6.55
CA ILE A 155 6.73 13.64 5.39
C ILE A 155 6.09 14.49 4.31
N VAL A 156 6.61 14.41 3.09
CA VAL A 156 6.02 14.94 1.87
C VAL A 156 5.91 13.84 0.83
N TYR A 157 4.94 13.94 -0.07
CA TYR A 157 4.71 12.98 -1.14
C TYR A 157 5.27 13.56 -2.43
N ARG A 158 6.42 13.04 -2.86
CA ARG A 158 7.21 13.65 -3.92
C ARG A 158 6.84 13.08 -5.28
N VAL A 159 6.36 13.95 -6.16
CA VAL A 159 6.26 13.70 -7.60
C VAL A 159 7.56 14.11 -8.26
N LYS A 160 8.16 13.22 -9.03
CA LYS A 160 9.32 13.54 -9.89
C LYS A 160 8.84 13.73 -11.32
N GLY A 161 9.42 14.68 -12.03
CA GLY A 161 9.14 14.90 -13.44
C GLY A 161 10.38 15.28 -14.24
N ARG A 162 10.25 15.15 -15.57
CA ARG A 162 11.31 15.50 -16.51
C ARG A 162 10.78 16.11 -17.80
N SER A 163 11.64 16.88 -18.45
CA SER A 163 11.42 17.52 -19.73
C SER A 163 12.56 17.16 -20.70
N THR A 164 12.26 17.08 -22.00
CA THR A 164 13.29 16.96 -23.05
C THR A 164 13.92 18.31 -23.41
N LYS A 165 13.38 19.42 -22.88
CA LYS A 165 13.87 20.79 -23.06
C LYS A 165 14.41 21.34 -21.74
N THR A 166 15.42 22.21 -21.83
CA THR A 166 15.91 22.98 -20.69
C THR A 166 14.81 23.83 -20.06
N LEU A 167 14.67 23.70 -18.75
CA LEU A 167 13.70 24.39 -17.91
C LEU A 167 14.38 25.55 -17.16
N THR A 168 13.66 26.64 -17.00
CA THR A 168 14.11 27.82 -16.22
C THR A 168 13.22 28.09 -15.01
N ALA A 169 12.00 27.57 -15.00
CA ALA A 169 11.09 27.65 -13.87
C ALA A 169 10.11 26.46 -13.90
N VAL A 170 9.55 26.13 -12.74
CA VAL A 170 8.47 25.15 -12.59
C VAL A 170 7.49 25.63 -11.51
N SER A 171 6.19 25.40 -11.74
CA SER A 171 5.12 25.62 -10.77
C SER A 171 4.13 24.46 -10.82
N ALA A 172 3.40 24.26 -9.72
CA ALA A 172 2.37 23.24 -9.63
C ALA A 172 1.09 23.84 -9.05
N SER A 173 -0.06 23.28 -9.41
CA SER A 173 -1.37 23.68 -8.87
C SER A 173 -1.53 23.35 -7.38
N ALA A 174 -0.70 22.46 -6.85
CA ALA A 174 -0.63 22.08 -5.45
C ALA A 174 0.82 21.72 -5.07
N GLY A 175 1.15 21.90 -3.80
CA GLY A 175 2.48 21.62 -3.26
C GLY A 175 3.57 22.60 -3.68
N MET A 176 4.80 22.22 -3.38
CA MET A 176 5.99 23.02 -3.64
C MET A 176 6.80 22.42 -4.80
N ALA A 177 6.81 23.10 -5.93
CA ALA A 177 7.58 22.71 -7.10
C ALA A 177 8.99 23.33 -7.08
N ARG A 178 10.00 22.57 -7.52
CA ARG A 178 11.38 23.06 -7.70
C ARG A 178 12.09 22.33 -8.82
N LEU A 179 13.04 23.02 -9.46
CA LEU A 179 13.99 22.38 -10.37
C LEU A 179 15.03 21.60 -9.56
N VAL A 180 15.37 20.40 -10.03
CA VAL A 180 16.52 19.62 -9.54
C VAL A 180 17.73 19.92 -10.42
N ASP A 181 17.52 19.95 -11.74
CA ASP A 181 18.50 20.37 -12.72
C ASP A 181 17.80 21.02 -13.93
N ALA A 182 18.55 21.23 -15.02
CA ALA A 182 18.04 21.84 -16.25
C ALA A 182 16.87 21.08 -16.90
N THR A 183 16.64 19.81 -16.59
CA THR A 183 15.65 18.94 -17.23
C THR A 183 14.76 18.19 -16.25
N HIS A 184 15.14 18.12 -14.97
CA HIS A 184 14.39 17.42 -13.91
C HIS A 184 13.82 18.39 -12.89
N PHE A 185 12.65 18.04 -12.36
CA PHE A 185 11.99 18.79 -11.31
C PHE A 185 11.28 17.85 -10.32
N GLU A 186 10.95 18.39 -9.17
CA GLU A 186 10.20 17.73 -8.12
C GLU A 186 9.03 18.60 -7.67
N VAL A 187 7.92 17.97 -7.29
CA VAL A 187 6.78 18.61 -6.61
C VAL A 187 6.56 17.86 -5.30
N ASP A 188 6.76 18.54 -4.19
CA ASP A 188 6.48 18.01 -2.86
C ASP A 188 5.05 18.38 -2.46
N LEU A 189 4.18 17.36 -2.35
CA LEU A 189 2.81 17.50 -1.87
C LEU A 189 2.74 17.20 -0.37
N ASP A 190 1.86 17.89 0.35
CA ASP A 190 1.45 17.47 1.69
C ASP A 190 0.33 16.40 1.63
N PHE A 191 -0.08 15.92 2.80
CA PHE A 191 -1.08 14.87 2.94
C PHE A 191 -2.46 15.28 2.38
N ASP A 192 -2.90 16.50 2.64
CA ASP A 192 -4.20 16.98 2.17
C ASP A 192 -4.21 17.13 0.65
N GLN A 193 -3.08 17.57 0.08
CA GLN A 193 -2.88 17.70 -1.36
C GLN A 193 -2.78 16.35 -2.07
N VAL A 194 -2.11 15.34 -1.50
CA VAL A 194 -1.98 14.03 -2.18
C VAL A 194 -3.27 13.22 -2.15
N THR A 195 -4.16 13.49 -1.19
CA THR A 195 -5.46 12.81 -1.02
C THR A 195 -6.63 13.55 -1.69
N GLN A 196 -6.39 14.73 -2.27
CA GLN A 196 -7.41 15.50 -2.98
C GLN A 196 -7.88 14.81 -4.26
N THR A 197 -9.08 15.15 -4.73
CA THR A 197 -9.65 14.63 -5.98
C THR A 197 -9.33 15.50 -7.21
N SER A 198 -8.86 16.73 -6.99
CA SER A 198 -8.45 17.63 -8.06
C SER A 198 -7.18 17.14 -8.75
N PRO A 199 -7.09 17.22 -10.10
CA PRO A 199 -5.87 16.88 -10.81
C PRO A 199 -4.69 17.76 -10.39
N LEU A 200 -3.50 17.15 -10.32
CA LEU A 200 -2.25 17.89 -10.26
C LEU A 200 -1.93 18.44 -11.65
N VAL A 201 -1.73 19.74 -11.75
CA VAL A 201 -1.23 20.42 -12.95
C VAL A 201 0.17 20.93 -12.65
N VAL A 202 1.11 20.64 -13.54
CA VAL A 202 2.49 21.13 -13.47
C VAL A 202 2.79 21.91 -14.73
N ASP A 203 3.25 23.14 -14.55
CA ASP A 203 3.70 24.02 -15.62
C ASP A 203 5.20 24.27 -15.47
N ALA A 204 5.93 24.20 -16.57
CA ALA A 204 7.35 24.48 -16.61
C ALA A 204 7.69 25.44 -17.75
N THR A 205 8.55 26.41 -17.49
CA THR A 205 9.00 27.39 -18.48
C THR A 205 10.25 26.89 -19.16
N SER A 206 10.26 26.90 -20.50
CA SER A 206 11.43 26.65 -21.33
C SER A 206 11.72 27.87 -22.23
N ALA A 207 12.89 27.89 -22.87
CA ALA A 207 13.21 28.92 -23.87
C ALA A 207 12.20 29.01 -25.03
N THR A 208 11.48 27.91 -25.31
CA THR A 208 10.49 27.81 -26.39
C THR A 208 9.05 28.07 -25.95
N GLY A 209 8.83 28.44 -24.68
CA GLY A 209 7.51 28.64 -24.08
C GLY A 209 7.21 27.67 -22.94
N THR A 210 5.94 27.67 -22.49
CA THR A 210 5.45 26.86 -21.38
C THR A 210 5.15 25.42 -21.83
N LEU A 211 5.57 24.47 -21.01
CA LEU A 211 5.25 23.05 -21.10
C LEU A 211 4.34 22.72 -19.92
N SER A 212 3.27 21.95 -20.17
CA SER A 212 2.34 21.57 -19.11
C SER A 212 2.16 20.06 -19.08
N ALA A 213 1.96 19.51 -17.90
CA ALA A 213 1.39 18.18 -17.71
C ALA A 213 0.30 18.20 -16.65
N ARG A 214 -0.66 17.29 -16.78
CA ARG A 214 -1.73 17.07 -15.81
C ARG A 214 -1.86 15.59 -15.52
N GLY A 215 -2.13 15.24 -14.27
CA GLY A 215 -2.42 13.88 -13.83
C GLY A 215 -3.44 13.88 -12.70
N SER A 216 -4.30 12.87 -12.65
CA SER A 216 -5.24 12.71 -11.55
C SER A 216 -4.53 12.00 -10.40
N LEU A 217 -4.70 12.50 -9.18
CA LEU A 217 -4.19 11.87 -7.97
C LEU A 217 -5.16 10.76 -7.54
N GLY A 218 -4.62 9.64 -7.11
CA GLY A 218 -5.38 8.54 -6.52
C GLY A 218 -4.52 7.70 -5.58
N MET A 219 -5.18 6.81 -4.84
CA MET A 219 -4.52 5.90 -3.90
C MET A 219 -4.71 4.48 -4.39
N PHE A 220 -3.63 3.72 -4.46
CA PHE A 220 -3.64 2.40 -5.05
C PHE A 220 -2.92 1.39 -4.15
N VAL A 221 -3.45 0.18 -4.08
CA VAL A 221 -2.77 -0.95 -3.44
C VAL A 221 -1.54 -1.30 -4.28
N ARG A 222 -0.36 -1.18 -3.66
CA ARG A 222 0.93 -1.55 -4.23
C ARG A 222 1.28 -3.01 -3.93
N TYR A 223 1.09 -3.44 -2.68
CA TYR A 223 1.28 -4.81 -2.25
C TYR A 223 -0.01 -5.34 -1.65
N PHE A 224 -0.41 -6.55 -2.02
CA PHE A 224 -1.52 -7.27 -1.43
C PHE A 224 -1.07 -8.67 -1.08
N GLY A 225 -1.13 -9.03 0.20
CA GLY A 225 -0.80 -10.36 0.68
C GLY A 225 -1.84 -10.87 1.65
N ALA A 226 -1.73 -12.15 2.00
CA ALA A 226 -2.47 -12.72 3.12
C ALA A 226 -1.70 -13.86 3.78
N THR A 227 -2.02 -14.14 5.03
CA THR A 227 -1.46 -15.27 5.77
C THR A 227 -2.45 -15.84 6.77
N THR A 228 -2.24 -17.09 7.20
CA THR A 228 -2.95 -17.72 8.32
C THR A 228 -2.16 -17.70 9.63
N GLY A 229 -0.91 -17.23 9.63
CA GLY A 229 -0.08 -17.18 10.83
C GLY A 229 0.24 -15.75 11.26
N ASP A 230 1.36 -15.59 11.99
CA ASP A 230 1.81 -14.31 12.50
C ASP A 230 2.18 -13.34 11.36
N VAL A 231 1.56 -12.16 11.38
CA VAL A 231 1.79 -11.12 10.37
C VAL A 231 3.12 -10.40 10.54
N GLU A 232 3.66 -10.33 11.76
CA GLU A 232 4.95 -9.67 12.00
C GLU A 232 6.10 -10.54 11.52
N GLU A 233 5.94 -11.87 11.57
CA GLU A 233 6.89 -12.83 11.03
C GLU A 233 6.87 -12.85 9.49
N VAL A 234 5.68 -12.89 8.88
CA VAL A 234 5.54 -12.99 7.41
C VAL A 234 5.70 -11.65 6.70
N PHE A 235 5.20 -10.58 7.29
CA PHE A 235 5.21 -9.24 6.70
C PHE A 235 5.93 -8.26 7.63
N PRO A 236 7.26 -8.42 7.79
CA PRO A 236 8.01 -7.61 8.72
C PRO A 236 7.90 -6.13 8.39
N SER A 237 7.97 -5.31 9.43
CA SER A 237 8.01 -3.86 9.30
C SER A 237 9.12 -3.44 8.35
N PRO A 238 8.86 -2.51 7.41
CA PRO A 238 9.93 -1.95 6.59
C PRO A 238 10.96 -1.29 7.50
N THR A 239 12.24 -1.63 7.31
CA THR A 239 13.35 -0.97 8.00
C THR A 239 13.68 0.31 7.26
N CYS A 240 13.68 1.44 7.97
CA CYS A 240 14.15 2.70 7.40
C CYS A 240 15.63 2.56 7.03
N THR A 241 15.94 2.53 5.74
CA THR A 241 17.31 2.72 5.28
C THR A 241 17.60 4.22 5.28
N ALA A 242 18.66 4.64 5.97
CA ALA A 242 19.09 6.03 5.96
C ALA A 242 19.31 6.48 4.50
N GLU A 243 18.80 7.66 4.15
CA GLU A 243 19.03 8.27 2.84
C GLU A 243 20.54 8.36 2.60
N ARG A 244 21.06 7.68 1.56
CA ARG A 244 22.42 7.93 1.11
C ARG A 244 22.40 9.29 0.43
N HIS A 245 22.89 10.32 1.13
CA HIS A 245 23.30 11.56 0.48
C HIS A 245 24.43 11.24 -0.50
N SER A 246 24.12 11.20 -1.79
CA SER A 246 25.09 11.22 -2.89
C SER A 246 25.10 12.58 -3.54
#